data_AF-A0A932PE98-F1
#
_entry.id   AF-A0A932PE98-F1
#
_cell.length_a   1.000
_cell.length_b   1.000
_cell.length_c   1.000
_cell.angle_alpha   90.00
_cell.angle_beta   90.00
_cell.angle_gamma   90.00
#
_symmetry.space_group_name_H-M   'P 1'
#
loop_
_entity.id
_entity.type
_entity.pdbx_description
1 polymer ?
#
loop_
_entity_poly.entity_id
_entity_poly.type
_entity_poly.pdbx_seq_one_letter_code
_entity_poly.pdbx_strand_id
1 'polypeptide(L)'
;MNRPTTQEPALSAPSERELELLKILWELGEGSVRDVNDRLSERREAAFNTVQTQLRNMEEKGLVTHRAEGRTFIYRPLYSREQMSSRLLHKVFDGALDQLVLSMLRAKDASDAELEQLERLIGEARQRKQSERKLSLSRDPKTNGKRDLREIRGGTDEDGRYRFTLNPDETAQSSLYVVVDAHHRRTSSSTRMLSPTASGV
;
A
#
# COMPACT_ATOMS: atom_id res chain seq x y z
N MET A 1 -21.83 -5.29 -29.56
CA MET A 1 -20.48 -4.78 -29.21
C MET A 1 -20.35 -4.83 -27.69
N ASN A 2 -19.81 -5.93 -27.15
CA ASN A 2 -19.58 -6.05 -25.71
C ASN A 2 -18.25 -5.36 -25.38
N ARG A 3 -18.30 -4.31 -24.56
CA ARG A 3 -17.10 -3.74 -23.93
C ARG A 3 -16.55 -4.78 -22.94
N PRO A 4 -15.25 -5.10 -22.96
CA PRO A 4 -14.67 -5.94 -21.91
C PRO A 4 -14.77 -5.18 -20.59
N THR A 5 -15.57 -5.70 -19.67
CA THR A 5 -15.58 -5.26 -18.27
C THR A 5 -14.17 -5.48 -17.74
N THR A 6 -13.46 -4.41 -17.37
CA THR A 6 -12.26 -4.51 -16.55
C THR A 6 -12.68 -5.13 -15.23
N GLN A 7 -12.60 -6.45 -15.13
CA GLN A 7 -12.66 -7.15 -13.86
C GLN A 7 -11.47 -6.64 -13.05
N GLU A 8 -11.73 -5.88 -11.99
CA GLU A 8 -10.78 -5.80 -10.89
C GLU A 8 -10.41 -7.25 -10.56
N PRO A 9 -9.11 -7.63 -10.60
CA PRO A 9 -8.74 -9.02 -10.42
C PRO A 9 -9.29 -9.47 -9.08
N ALA A 10 -10.25 -10.40 -9.13
CA ALA A 10 -10.80 -11.03 -7.95
C ALA A 10 -9.60 -11.60 -7.19
N LEU A 11 -9.31 -11.07 -6.00
CA LEU A 11 -8.14 -11.43 -5.22
C LEU A 11 -8.05 -12.95 -5.11
N SER A 12 -7.19 -13.57 -5.90
CA SER A 12 -6.96 -15.00 -5.82
C SER A 12 -6.11 -15.23 -4.59
N ALA A 13 -6.56 -16.10 -3.68
CA ALA A 13 -5.72 -16.47 -2.55
C ALA A 13 -4.44 -17.10 -3.13
N PRO A 14 -3.25 -16.74 -2.64
CA PRO A 14 -2.02 -17.31 -3.15
C PRO A 14 -2.04 -18.83 -2.89
N SER A 15 -1.58 -19.60 -3.86
CA SER A 15 -1.26 -21.02 -3.62
C SER A 15 -0.09 -21.13 -2.64
N GLU A 16 0.16 -22.34 -2.11
CA GLU A 16 1.26 -22.57 -1.16
C GLU A 16 2.62 -22.11 -1.72
N ARG A 17 2.90 -22.42 -2.99
CA ARG A 17 4.15 -22.01 -3.64
C ARG A 17 4.24 -20.50 -3.83
N GLU A 18 3.14 -19.84 -4.20
CA GLU A 18 3.10 -18.38 -4.34
C GLU A 18 3.23 -17.68 -2.98
N LEU A 19 2.67 -18.27 -1.93
CA LEU A 19 2.80 -17.77 -0.57
C LEU A 19 4.24 -17.87 -0.05
N GLU A 20 4.99 -18.91 -0.42
CA GLU A 20 6.43 -19.00 -0.14
C GLU A 20 7.20 -17.85 -0.81
N LEU A 21 6.93 -17.57 -2.09
CA LEU A 21 7.57 -16.46 -2.79
C LEU A 21 7.19 -15.10 -2.19
N LEU A 22 5.92 -14.92 -1.79
CA LEU A 22 5.48 -13.70 -1.08
C LEU A 22 6.20 -13.53 0.26
N LYS A 23 6.39 -14.60 1.02
CA LYS A 23 7.15 -14.55 2.30
C LYS A 23 8.58 -14.07 2.07
N ILE A 24 9.25 -14.62 1.06
CA ILE A 24 10.61 -14.19 0.67
C ILE A 24 10.59 -12.71 0.27
N LEU A 25 9.65 -12.28 -0.57
CA LEU A 25 9.56 -10.88 -0.99
C LEU A 25 9.21 -9.93 0.16
N TRP A 26 8.42 -10.34 1.16
CA TRP A 26 8.19 -9.52 2.36
C TRP A 26 9.45 -9.40 3.23
N GLU A 27 10.28 -10.45 3.30
CA GLU A 27 11.57 -10.43 4.00
C GLU A 27 12.57 -9.52 3.28
N LEU A 28 12.60 -9.56 1.94
CA LEU A 28 13.51 -8.74 1.11
C LEU A 28 13.02 -7.29 0.91
N GLY A 29 11.71 -7.05 1.02
CA GLY A 29 11.04 -5.81 0.62
C GLY A 29 10.77 -5.75 -0.89
N GLU A 30 11.81 -5.92 -1.70
CA GLU A 30 11.75 -6.14 -3.15
C GLU A 30 12.94 -6.96 -3.62
N GLY A 31 12.85 -7.61 -4.78
CA GLY A 31 13.95 -8.43 -5.29
C GLY A 31 13.77 -8.88 -6.74
N SER A 32 14.88 -9.17 -7.40
CA SER A 32 14.89 -9.80 -8.72
C SER A 32 14.49 -11.27 -8.65
N VAL A 33 14.24 -11.88 -9.81
CA VAL A 33 14.01 -13.33 -9.91
C VAL A 33 15.17 -14.12 -9.30
N ARG A 34 16.41 -13.63 -9.47
CA ARG A 34 17.62 -14.27 -8.93
C ARG A 34 17.62 -14.19 -7.41
N ASP A 35 17.39 -13.01 -6.83
CA ASP A 35 17.37 -12.84 -5.37
C ASP A 35 16.33 -13.75 -4.70
N VAL A 36 15.13 -13.83 -5.31
CA VAL A 36 14.06 -14.71 -4.83
C VAL A 36 14.44 -16.19 -4.98
N ASN A 37 15.05 -16.58 -6.11
CA ASN A 37 15.49 -17.95 -6.35
C ASN A 37 16.61 -18.40 -5.41
N ASP A 38 17.57 -17.52 -5.15
CA ASP A 38 18.69 -17.78 -4.24
C ASP A 38 18.15 -17.98 -2.81
N ARG A 39 17.27 -17.09 -2.33
CA ARG A 39 16.64 -17.23 -1.01
C ARG A 39 15.73 -18.46 -0.90
N LEU A 40 15.05 -18.84 -1.99
CA LEU A 40 14.23 -20.05 -2.02
C LEU A 40 15.08 -21.32 -1.96
N SER A 41 16.24 -21.30 -2.63
CA SER A 41 17.17 -22.45 -2.71
C SER A 41 17.74 -22.85 -1.36
N GLU A 42 17.80 -21.94 -0.40
CA GLU A 42 18.14 -22.25 1.00
C GLU A 42 17.11 -23.16 1.69
N ARG A 43 15.88 -23.23 1.17
CA ARG A 43 14.80 -24.06 1.73
C ARG A 43 14.50 -25.28 0.85
N ARG A 44 14.50 -25.09 -0.47
CA ARG A 44 14.36 -26.17 -1.46
C ARG A 44 14.92 -25.75 -2.80
N GLU A 45 15.45 -26.71 -3.56
CA GLU A 45 15.86 -26.45 -4.93
C GLU A 45 14.64 -26.12 -5.81
N ALA A 46 14.76 -25.06 -6.60
CA ALA A 46 13.79 -24.69 -7.62
C ALA A 46 14.52 -24.11 -8.83
N ALA A 47 14.15 -24.54 -10.03
CA ALA A 47 14.72 -24.00 -11.25
C ALA A 47 14.38 -22.50 -11.41
N PHE A 48 15.34 -21.71 -11.88
CA PHE A 48 15.18 -20.26 -12.09
C PHE A 48 13.93 -19.92 -12.93
N ASN A 49 13.72 -20.62 -14.06
CA ASN A 49 12.56 -20.39 -14.93
C ASN A 49 11.22 -20.67 -14.24
N THR A 50 11.20 -21.59 -13.26
CA THR A 50 10.01 -21.90 -12.47
C THR A 50 9.69 -20.75 -11.51
N VAL A 51 10.70 -20.14 -10.88
CA VAL A 51 10.50 -18.93 -10.06
C VAL A 51 10.06 -17.76 -10.94
N GLN A 52 10.70 -17.57 -12.10
CA GLN A 52 10.32 -16.54 -13.06
C GLN A 52 8.86 -16.65 -13.50
N THR A 53 8.44 -17.85 -13.89
CA THR A 53 7.07 -18.11 -14.34
C THR A 53 6.06 -17.88 -13.21
N GLN A 54 6.38 -18.32 -11.99
CA GLN A 54 5.52 -18.07 -10.84
C GLN A 54 5.38 -16.58 -10.53
N LEU A 55 6.46 -15.80 -10.54
CA LEU A 55 6.40 -14.37 -10.31
C LEU A 55 5.55 -13.65 -11.37
N ARG A 56 5.63 -14.06 -12.64
CA ARG A 56 4.75 -13.53 -13.69
C ARG A 56 3.28 -13.88 -13.44
N ASN A 57 2.98 -15.13 -13.11
CA ASN A 57 1.61 -15.55 -12.80
C ASN A 57 1.06 -14.84 -11.55
N MET A 58 1.91 -14.59 -10.55
CA MET A 58 1.56 -13.82 -9.37
C MET A 58 1.25 -12.36 -9.69
N GLU A 59 1.96 -11.77 -10.65
CA GLU A 59 1.67 -10.43 -11.14
C GLU A 59 0.34 -10.37 -11.89
N GLU A 60 0.06 -11.33 -12.77
CA GLU A 60 -1.24 -11.46 -13.45
C GLU A 60 -2.40 -11.59 -12.45
N LYS A 61 -2.15 -12.24 -11.31
CA LYS A 61 -3.10 -12.36 -10.18
C LYS A 61 -3.19 -11.12 -9.28
N GLY A 62 -2.34 -10.12 -9.49
CA GLY A 62 -2.27 -8.92 -8.65
C GLY A 62 -1.73 -9.17 -7.24
N LEU A 63 -0.85 -10.16 -7.06
CA LEU A 63 -0.17 -10.43 -5.79
C LEU A 63 1.14 -9.64 -5.66
N VAL A 64 1.82 -9.42 -6.78
CA VAL A 64 3.08 -8.68 -6.88
C VAL A 64 3.01 -7.70 -8.05
N THR A 65 3.96 -6.79 -8.11
CA THR A 65 4.20 -5.91 -9.26
C THR A 65 5.70 -5.79 -9.48
N HIS A 66 6.13 -5.61 -10.73
CA HIS A 66 7.53 -5.34 -11.03
C HIS A 66 7.81 -3.91 -11.53
N ARG A 67 9.06 -3.51 -11.37
CA ARG A 67 9.68 -2.38 -12.08
C ARG A 67 10.87 -2.87 -12.88
N ALA A 68 11.12 -2.26 -14.03
CA ALA A 68 12.33 -2.54 -14.81
C ALA A 68 13.51 -1.75 -14.23
N GLU A 69 14.64 -2.43 -14.06
CA GLU A 69 15.93 -1.87 -13.68
C GLU A 69 16.98 -2.38 -14.67
N GLY A 70 17.25 -1.57 -15.70
CA GLY A 70 18.03 -2.00 -16.86
C GLY A 70 17.35 -3.15 -17.61
N ARG A 71 17.98 -4.33 -17.58
CA ARG A 71 17.47 -5.56 -18.22
C ARG A 71 16.84 -6.54 -17.22
N THR A 72 16.74 -6.13 -15.95
CA THR A 72 16.26 -6.96 -14.85
C THR A 72 14.91 -6.44 -14.37
N PHE A 73 14.02 -7.36 -13.98
CA PHE A 73 12.78 -7.00 -13.30
C PHE A 73 12.94 -7.18 -11.80
N ILE A 74 12.60 -6.14 -11.05
CA ILE A 74 12.57 -6.12 -9.59
C ILE A 74 11.12 -6.21 -9.16
N TYR A 75 10.76 -7.32 -8.51
CA TYR A 75 9.42 -7.61 -8.03
C TYR A 75 9.26 -7.15 -6.60
N ARG A 76 8.07 -6.64 -6.27
CA ARG A 76 7.67 -6.32 -4.90
C ARG A 76 6.24 -6.78 -4.61
N PRO A 77 5.90 -7.13 -3.36
CA PRO A 77 4.53 -7.43 -2.97
C PRO A 77 3.60 -6.25 -3.23
N LEU A 78 2.43 -6.51 -3.79
CA LEU A 78 1.41 -5.46 -3.95
C LEU A 78 0.74 -5.12 -2.61
N TYR A 79 0.68 -6.11 -1.71
CA TYR A 79 0.10 -5.99 -0.39
C TYR A 79 1.11 -6.35 0.69
N SER A 80 1.08 -5.62 1.81
CA SER A 80 1.79 -6.02 3.02
C SER A 80 1.24 -7.34 3.56
N ARG A 81 1.98 -7.98 4.47
CA ARG A 81 1.54 -9.22 5.12
C ARG A 81 0.21 -9.02 5.86
N GLU A 82 0.04 -7.89 6.51
CA GLU A 82 -1.17 -7.51 7.26
C GLU A 82 -2.34 -7.27 6.31
N GLN A 83 -2.11 -6.54 5.21
CA GLN A 83 -3.12 -6.29 4.19
C GLN A 83 -3.58 -7.60 3.53
N MET A 84 -2.65 -8.49 3.21
CA MET A 84 -2.97 -9.81 2.67
C MET A 84 -3.77 -10.65 3.67
N SER A 85 -3.35 -10.67 4.94
CA SER A 85 -4.03 -11.42 6.01
C SER A 85 -5.46 -10.90 6.23
N SER A 86 -5.66 -9.58 6.22
CA SER A 86 -6.99 -8.97 6.29
C SER A 86 -7.86 -9.36 5.10
N ARG A 87 -7.31 -9.33 3.87
CA ARG A 87 -8.03 -9.77 2.67
C ARG A 87 -8.42 -11.25 2.73
N LEU A 88 -7.54 -12.12 3.21
CA LEU A 88 -7.83 -13.54 3.41
C LEU A 88 -8.89 -13.77 4.49
N LEU A 89 -8.83 -13.03 5.60
CA LEU A 89 -9.88 -13.07 6.63
C LEU A 89 -11.25 -12.71 6.05
N HIS A 90 -11.32 -11.63 5.27
CA HIS A 90 -12.55 -11.24 4.59
C HIS A 90 -13.03 -12.26 3.56
N LYS A 91 -12.11 -12.94 2.87
CA LYS A 91 -12.46 -13.91 1.83
C LYS A 91 -12.92 -15.26 2.38
N VAL A 92 -12.34 -15.72 3.49
CA VAL A 92 -12.60 -17.07 4.02
C VAL A 92 -13.64 -17.06 5.14
N PHE A 93 -13.68 -16.00 5.94
CA PHE A 93 -14.53 -15.89 7.12
C PHE A 93 -15.48 -14.68 7.05
N ASP A 94 -15.65 -14.05 5.90
CA ASP A 94 -16.50 -12.85 5.73
C ASP A 94 -16.18 -11.70 6.72
N GLY A 95 -14.93 -11.66 7.20
CA GLY A 95 -14.47 -10.68 8.20
C GLY A 95 -14.74 -11.07 9.66
N ALA A 96 -15.31 -12.25 9.91
CA ALA A 96 -15.58 -12.78 11.25
C ALA A 96 -14.28 -13.24 11.94
N LEU A 97 -13.60 -12.30 12.59
CA LEU A 97 -12.35 -12.55 13.32
C LEU A 97 -12.52 -13.56 14.47
N ASP A 98 -13.66 -13.52 15.17
CA ASP A 98 -14.01 -14.45 16.23
C ASP A 98 -14.07 -15.90 15.75
N GLN A 99 -14.65 -16.13 14.57
CA GLN A 99 -14.70 -17.47 13.95
C GLN A 99 -13.31 -17.96 13.56
N LEU A 100 -12.46 -17.09 13.01
CA LEU A 100 -11.06 -17.43 12.73
C LEU A 100 -10.35 -17.86 14.02
N VAL A 101 -10.41 -17.03 15.07
CA VAL A 101 -9.74 -17.32 16.36
C VAL A 101 -10.25 -18.64 16.94
N LEU A 102 -11.57 -18.84 16.99
CA LEU A 102 -12.16 -20.07 17.50
C LEU A 102 -11.73 -21.29 16.68
N SER A 103 -11.69 -21.19 15.34
CA SER A 103 -11.25 -22.28 14.47
C SER A 103 -9.79 -22.66 14.73
N MET A 104 -8.91 -21.68 14.94
CA MET A 104 -7.49 -21.91 15.22
C MET A 104 -7.27 -22.52 16.61
N LEU A 105 -8.01 -22.07 17.62
CA LEU A 105 -7.98 -22.64 18.98
C LEU A 105 -8.53 -24.06 19.05
N ARG A 106 -9.39 -24.45 18.10
CA ARG A 106 -9.87 -25.84 17.97
C ARG A 106 -8.93 -26.72 17.16
N ALA A 107 -8.28 -26.15 16.14
CA ALA A 107 -7.36 -26.88 15.27
C ALA A 107 -6.00 -27.17 15.93
N LYS A 108 -5.65 -26.39 16.96
CA LYS A 108 -4.40 -26.53 17.70
C LYS A 108 -4.71 -26.63 19.19
N ASP A 109 -4.05 -27.57 19.88
CA ASP A 109 -4.02 -27.58 21.33
C ASP A 109 -3.22 -26.36 21.84
N ALA A 110 -3.93 -25.27 22.11
CA ALA A 110 -3.32 -24.06 22.64
C ALA A 110 -2.92 -24.29 24.10
N SER A 111 -1.67 -24.00 24.42
CA SER A 111 -1.20 -24.04 25.81
C SER A 111 -1.78 -22.88 26.64
N ASP A 112 -1.88 -23.06 27.96
CA ASP A 112 -2.32 -21.99 28.87
C ASP A 112 -1.50 -20.70 28.68
N ALA A 113 -0.18 -20.83 28.47
CA ALA A 113 0.70 -19.69 28.19
C ALA A 113 0.29 -18.95 26.90
N GLU A 114 -0.10 -19.65 25.84
CA GLU A 114 -0.54 -19.01 24.60
C GLU A 114 -1.90 -18.33 24.73
N LEU A 115 -2.79 -18.90 25.55
CA LEU A 115 -4.08 -18.29 25.88
C LEU A 115 -3.88 -17.01 26.69
N GLU A 116 -3.01 -17.02 27.71
CA GLU A 116 -2.64 -15.82 28.48
C GLU A 116 -2.03 -14.73 27.58
N GLN A 117 -1.16 -15.11 26.64
CA GLN A 117 -0.61 -14.18 25.66
C GLN A 117 -1.70 -13.58 24.76
N LEU A 118 -2.68 -14.38 24.33
CA LEU A 118 -3.79 -13.90 23.52
C LEU A 118 -4.68 -12.93 24.30
N GLU A 119 -5.00 -13.21 25.56
CA GLU A 119 -5.75 -12.30 26.44
C GLU A 119 -5.04 -10.96 26.60
N ARG A 120 -3.72 -10.97 26.80
CA ARG A 120 -2.89 -9.77 26.87
C ARG A 120 -2.97 -8.94 25.60
N LEU A 121 -2.80 -9.57 24.42
CA LEU A 121 -2.90 -8.90 23.13
C LEU A 121 -4.29 -8.29 22.88
N ILE A 122 -5.36 -8.97 23.30
CA ILE A 122 -6.73 -8.43 23.24
C ILE A 122 -6.87 -7.21 24.15
N GLY A 123 -6.30 -7.26 25.36
CA GLY A 123 -6.26 -6.14 26.29
C GLY A 123 -5.58 -4.90 25.69
N GLU A 124 -4.39 -5.07 25.11
CA GLU A 124 -3.64 -4.00 24.44
C GLU A 124 -4.42 -3.42 23.25
N ALA A 125 -5.06 -4.26 22.45
CA ALA A 125 -5.89 -3.82 21.32
C ALA A 125 -7.10 -2.99 21.76
N ARG A 126 -7.72 -3.33 22.90
CA ARG A 126 -8.81 -2.53 23.49
C ARG A 126 -8.33 -1.17 23.96
N GLN A 127 -7.19 -1.11 24.64
CA GLN A 127 -6.60 0.15 25.12
C GLN A 127 -6.27 1.09 23.95
N ARG A 128 -5.67 0.57 22.89
CA ARG A 128 -5.37 1.34 21.66
C ARG A 128 -6.62 1.93 21.02
N LYS A 129 -7.70 1.14 20.89
CA LYS A 129 -8.98 1.66 20.37
C LYS A 129 -9.60 2.72 21.27
N GLN A 130 -9.42 2.61 22.59
CA GLN A 130 -9.91 3.61 23.53
C GLN A 130 -9.11 4.91 23.48
N SER A 131 -7.77 4.83 23.37
CA SER A 131 -6.93 6.02 23.24
C SER A 131 -7.18 6.74 21.91
N GLU A 132 -7.30 6.01 20.80
CA GLU A 132 -7.67 6.55 19.48
C GLU A 132 -9.03 7.25 19.50
N ARG A 133 -10.04 6.66 20.17
CA ARG A 133 -11.36 7.28 20.36
C ARG A 133 -11.31 8.55 21.22
N LYS A 134 -10.52 8.56 22.29
CA LYS A 134 -10.35 9.76 23.13
C LYS A 134 -9.62 10.88 22.36
N LEU A 135 -8.62 10.52 21.54
CA LEU A 135 -7.90 11.47 20.68
C LEU A 135 -8.80 12.08 19.59
N SER A 136 -9.69 11.28 18.99
CA SER A 136 -10.62 11.78 17.97
C SER A 136 -11.75 12.63 18.55
N LEU A 137 -12.14 12.40 19.81
CA LEU A 137 -13.13 13.20 20.55
C LEU A 137 -12.55 14.49 21.17
N SER A 138 -11.23 14.57 21.36
CA SER A 138 -10.54 15.75 21.92
C SER A 138 -10.05 16.76 20.86
N ARG A 139 -10.18 16.45 19.56
CA ARG A 139 -10.00 17.44 18.49
C ARG A 139 -11.26 18.30 18.40
N ASP A 140 -11.26 19.46 19.05
CA ASP A 140 -12.31 20.45 18.96
C ASP A 140 -12.67 20.77 17.49
N PRO A 141 -13.93 20.64 17.06
CA PRO A 141 -14.37 21.06 15.72
C PRO A 141 -14.42 22.59 15.56
N LYS A 142 -14.09 23.38 16.60
CA LYS A 142 -14.21 24.84 16.60
C LYS A 142 -12.91 25.63 16.39
N THR A 143 -11.79 24.98 16.12
CA THR A 143 -10.51 25.69 15.90
C THR A 143 -9.95 25.56 14.47
N ASN A 144 -10.77 25.17 13.48
CA ASN A 144 -10.43 25.54 12.10
C ASN A 144 -10.86 27.00 11.92
N GLY A 145 -9.91 27.89 12.18
CA GLY A 145 -10.09 29.33 12.08
C GLY A 145 -10.78 29.71 10.79
N LYS A 146 -11.56 30.79 10.88
CA LYS A 146 -11.73 31.75 9.80
C LYS A 146 -10.34 32.04 9.21
N ARG A 147 -9.87 31.24 8.26
CA ARG A 147 -8.84 31.67 7.33
C ARG A 147 -9.60 32.47 6.30
N ASP A 148 -9.40 33.78 6.40
CA ASP A 148 -9.88 34.75 5.43
C ASP A 148 -9.68 34.19 4.01
N LEU A 149 -10.78 33.94 3.31
CA LEU A 149 -10.79 33.63 1.87
C LEU A 149 -10.43 34.86 1.01
N ARG A 150 -9.86 35.90 1.64
CA ARG A 150 -9.56 37.20 1.05
C ARG A 150 -8.10 37.31 0.60
N GLU A 151 -7.48 36.26 0.06
CA GLU A 151 -6.15 36.44 -0.56
C GLU A 151 -5.81 35.36 -1.60
N ILE A 152 -6.82 34.81 -2.28
CA ILE A 152 -6.60 33.97 -3.45
C ILE A 152 -6.50 34.89 -4.68
N ARG A 153 -5.30 35.39 -5.00
CA ARG A 153 -5.02 35.97 -6.32
C ARG A 153 -4.68 34.83 -7.29
N GLY A 154 -5.70 34.30 -7.96
CA GLY A 154 -5.52 33.39 -9.09
C GLY A 154 -5.20 34.17 -10.35
N GLY A 155 -4.10 33.82 -11.01
CA GLY A 155 -3.77 34.27 -12.36
C GLY A 155 -3.69 33.07 -13.29
N THR A 156 -4.26 33.22 -14.49
CA THR A 156 -4.12 32.25 -15.57
C THR A 156 -2.83 32.56 -16.32
N ASP A 157 -1.97 31.56 -16.55
CA ASP A 157 -0.81 31.74 -17.43
C ASP A 157 -1.23 31.79 -18.91
N GLU A 158 -0.30 32.19 -19.79
CA GLU A 158 -0.54 32.36 -21.23
C GLU A 158 -0.96 31.05 -21.94
N ASP A 159 -0.76 29.90 -21.29
CA ASP A 159 -1.16 28.57 -21.75
C ASP A 159 -2.53 28.11 -21.18
N GLY A 160 -3.27 29.00 -20.51
CA GLY A 160 -4.61 28.73 -19.99
C GLY A 160 -4.65 27.91 -18.70
N ARG A 161 -3.54 27.76 -17.97
CA ARG A 161 -3.49 26.97 -16.73
C ARG A 161 -3.67 27.86 -15.50
N TYR A 162 -4.57 27.44 -14.62
CA TYR A 162 -4.83 28.13 -13.36
C TYR A 162 -3.81 27.72 -12.30
N ARG A 163 -3.08 28.69 -11.73
CA ARG A 163 -2.08 28.45 -10.69
C ARG A 163 -2.55 28.99 -9.35
N PHE A 164 -2.45 28.18 -8.31
CA PHE A 164 -2.65 28.59 -6.92
C PHE A 164 -1.30 28.53 -6.18
N THR A 165 -0.88 29.64 -5.61
CA THR A 165 0.27 29.71 -4.69
C THR A 165 -0.27 29.82 -3.27
N LEU A 166 0.07 28.85 -2.42
CA LEU A 166 -0.21 28.89 -0.99
C LEU A 166 1.04 29.40 -0.27
N ASN A 167 0.89 30.52 0.44
CA ASN A 167 1.86 31.20 1.31
C ASN A 167 3.22 31.60 0.68
N PRO A 168 3.53 32.90 0.58
CA PRO A 168 4.79 33.39 0.02
C PRO A 168 5.95 33.45 1.03
N ASP A 169 5.79 32.93 2.25
CA ASP A 169 6.79 33.10 3.31
C ASP A 169 7.02 31.77 4.06
N GLU A 170 7.79 30.88 3.44
CA GLU A 170 8.70 29.95 4.13
C GLU A 170 9.59 29.24 3.11
N THR A 171 10.88 29.47 3.28
CA THR A 171 12.00 28.97 2.51
C THR A 171 12.06 27.43 2.51
N ALA A 172 11.48 26.76 1.51
CA ALA A 172 11.97 25.50 0.91
C ALA A 172 10.96 24.86 -0.06
N GLN A 173 11.31 24.88 -1.35
CA GLN A 173 11.21 23.76 -2.30
C GLN A 173 10.10 22.71 -2.09
N SER A 174 8.84 23.07 -2.38
CA SER A 174 7.84 22.13 -2.93
C SER A 174 6.59 22.89 -3.36
N SER A 175 6.46 23.17 -4.66
CA SER A 175 5.22 23.69 -5.25
C SER A 175 4.39 22.51 -5.76
N LEU A 176 3.26 22.25 -5.12
CA LEU A 176 2.30 21.22 -5.53
C LEU A 176 1.36 21.80 -6.60
N TYR A 177 1.53 21.38 -7.86
CA TYR A 177 0.61 21.76 -8.93
C TYR A 177 -0.53 20.74 -9.04
N VAL A 178 -1.77 21.23 -9.04
CA VAL A 178 -2.94 20.43 -9.41
C VAL A 178 -3.40 20.90 -10.78
N VAL A 179 -3.22 20.07 -11.80
CA VAL A 179 -3.81 20.31 -13.12
C VAL A 179 -5.27 19.87 -13.05
N VAL A 180 -6.19 20.81 -13.20
CA VAL A 180 -7.63 20.56 -13.30
C VAL A 180 -8.06 20.83 -14.73
N ASP A 181 -8.64 19.82 -15.39
CA ASP A 181 -9.35 20.01 -16.66
C ASP A 181 -10.65 20.80 -16.40
N ALA A 182 -11.16 21.50 -17.41
CA ALA A 182 -12.33 22.39 -17.38
C ALA A 182 -13.62 21.73 -16.89
N HIS A 183 -13.62 20.42 -16.61
CA HIS A 183 -14.76 19.65 -16.10
C HIS A 183 -14.59 19.16 -14.65
N HIS A 184 -13.61 19.68 -13.89
CA HIS A 184 -13.46 19.48 -12.44
C HIS A 184 -13.37 18.00 -12.00
N ARG A 185 -13.00 17.06 -12.88
CA ARG A 185 -12.66 15.69 -12.49
C ARG A 185 -11.16 15.58 -12.26
N ARG A 186 -10.76 15.08 -11.08
CA ARG A 186 -9.35 14.86 -10.72
C ARG A 186 -8.69 13.92 -11.73
N THR A 187 -7.72 14.41 -12.47
CA THR A 187 -6.84 13.58 -13.30
C THR A 187 -5.41 13.72 -12.80
N SER A 188 -4.95 12.69 -12.08
CA SER A 188 -3.55 12.37 -11.72
C SER A 188 -2.65 13.46 -11.11
N SER A 189 -2.20 13.20 -9.89
CA SER A 189 -1.05 13.87 -9.26
C SER A 189 0.24 13.45 -9.98
N SER A 190 0.92 14.37 -10.65
CA SER A 190 2.24 14.11 -11.24
C SER A 190 3.28 14.98 -10.54
N THR A 191 4.09 14.37 -9.68
CA THR A 191 5.25 15.00 -9.06
C THR A 191 6.41 14.93 -10.04
N ARG A 192 6.74 16.05 -10.70
CA ARG A 192 7.97 16.15 -11.50
C ARG A 192 8.97 17.00 -10.72
N MET A 193 10.02 16.37 -10.21
CA MET A 193 11.20 17.04 -9.66
C MET A 193 11.92 17.76 -10.82
N LEU A 194 11.98 19.08 -10.77
CA LEU A 194 12.88 19.85 -11.63
C LEU A 194 14.28 19.79 -11.01
N SER A 195 15.25 19.24 -11.75
CA SER A 195 16.67 19.34 -11.40
C SER A 195 17.10 20.81 -11.48
N PRO A 196 17.88 21.33 -10.52
CA PRO A 196 18.37 22.70 -10.57
C PRO A 196 19.37 22.84 -11.73
N THR A 197 19.06 23.71 -12.68
CA THR A 197 20.04 24.25 -13.62
C THR A 197 21.06 25.06 -12.82
N ALA A 198 22.28 24.55 -12.70
CA ALA A 198 23.42 25.36 -12.30
C ALA A 198 23.73 26.33 -13.46
N SER A 199 23.21 27.56 -13.38
CA SER A 199 23.86 28.71 -14.01
C SER A 199 24.98 29.16 -13.10
N GLY A 200 26.21 28.81 -13.47
CA GLY A 200 27.42 29.45 -12.99
C GLY A 200 27.77 30.61 -13.91
N VAL A 201 28.02 31.74 -13.25
CA VAL A 201 28.41 33.08 -13.72
C VAL A 201 29.50 33.07 -14.79
#